data_AF-A0A965PIY3-F1
#
_entry.id   AF-A0A965PIY3-F1
#
_cell.length_a   1.000
_cell.length_b   1.000
_cell.length_c   1.000
_cell.angle_alpha   90.00
_cell.angle_beta   90.00
_cell.angle_gamma   90.00
#
_symmetry.space_group_name_H-M   'P 1'
#
loop_
_entity.id
_entity.type
_entity.pdbx_description
1 polymer ?
#
loop_
_entity_poly.entity_id
_entity_poly.type
_entity_poly.pdbx_seq_one_letter_code
_entity_poly.pdbx_strand_id
1 'polypeptide(L)' 'MMKPVNFYEVQDRKGEVEWGGASVSEAITWFRRGLDRSIFVSVWDEQSEDDFKLITDKIDITAIVLAAITGEREWV' A
#
# COMPACT_ATOMS: atom_id res chain seq x y z
N MET A 1 -19.77 -15.15 -3.50
CA MET A 1 -18.77 -14.96 -4.58
C MET A 1 -17.76 -14.00 -3.99
N MET A 2 -16.48 -14.39 -3.97
CA MET A 2 -15.39 -13.62 -3.35
C MET A 2 -15.36 -12.18 -3.90
N LYS A 3 -15.12 -11.20 -3.03
CA LYS A 3 -14.93 -9.79 -3.40
C LYS A 3 -13.51 -9.35 -3.05
N PRO A 4 -12.50 -9.67 -3.89
CA PRO A 4 -11.12 -9.32 -3.62
C PRO A 4 -10.92 -7.80 -3.75
N VAL A 5 -10.35 -7.18 -2.73
CA VAL A 5 -10.03 -5.76 -2.68
C VAL A 5 -8.57 -5.58 -2.26
N ASN A 6 -7.84 -4.75 -3.00
CA ASN A 6 -6.48 -4.36 -2.61
C ASN A 6 -6.54 -3.36 -1.47
N PHE A 7 -5.81 -3.67 -0.41
CA PHE A 7 -5.63 -2.79 0.74
C PHE A 7 -4.15 -2.41 0.85
N TYR A 8 -3.89 -1.11 0.97
CA TYR A 8 -2.57 -0.55 1.05
C TYR A 8 -2.30 -0.07 2.47
N GLU A 9 -1.06 -0.27 2.95
CA GLU A 9 -0.61 0.27 4.22
C GLU A 9 0.70 1.03 4.03
N VAL A 10 0.82 2.18 4.68
CA VAL A 10 2.06 2.96 4.76
C VAL A 10 2.58 2.87 6.19
N GLN A 11 3.83 2.45 6.33
CA GLN A 11 4.50 2.32 7.62
C GLN A 11 5.65 3.33 7.73
N ASP A 12 5.89 3.81 8.94
CA ASP A 12 7.08 4.58 9.27
C ASP A 12 8.33 3.68 9.35
N ARG A 13 9.50 4.29 9.59
CA ARG A 13 10.77 3.56 9.73
C ARG A 13 10.80 2.55 10.89
N LYS A 14 9.91 2.67 11.88
CA LYS A 14 9.79 1.74 13.00
C LYS A 14 8.85 0.58 12.71
N GLY A 15 8.17 0.58 11.55
CA GLY A 15 7.16 -0.40 11.18
C GLY A 15 5.77 -0.07 11.71
N GLU A 16 5.56 1.12 12.27
CA GLU A 16 4.24 1.56 12.74
C GLU A 16 3.38 2.02 11.56
N VAL A 17 2.13 1.57 11.51
CA VAL A 17 1.20 1.93 10.44
C VAL A 17 0.76 3.39 10.63
N GLU A 18 1.15 4.26 9.71
CA GLU A 18 0.74 5.67 9.69
C GLU A 18 -0.58 5.87 8.91
N TRP A 19 -0.87 4.97 7.96
CA TRP A 19 -2.12 4.98 7.19
C TRP A 19 -2.43 3.61 6.59
N GLY A 20 -3.71 3.28 6.45
CA GLY A 20 -4.18 2.10 5.72
C GLY A 20 -5.53 2.34 5.04
N GLY A 21 -5.69 1.81 3.82
CA GLY A 21 -6.94 1.97 3.06
C GLY A 21 -6.89 1.37 1.66
N ALA A 22 -8.03 1.37 0.96
CA ALA A 22 -8.14 0.88 -0.42
C ALA A 22 -7.79 1.95 -1.50
N SER A 23 -7.59 3.20 -1.09
CA SER A 23 -7.30 4.32 -2.01
C SER A 23 -5.82 4.38 -2.39
N VAL A 24 -5.51 4.04 -3.65
CA VAL A 24 -4.13 4.10 -4.19
C VAL A 24 -3.55 5.51 -4.10
N SER A 25 -4.33 6.53 -4.46
CA SER A 25 -3.88 7.92 -4.46
C SER A 25 -3.57 8.44 -3.06
N GLU A 26 -4.38 8.07 -2.07
CA GLU A 26 -4.11 8.38 -0.66
C GLU A 26 -2.89 7.65 -0.15
N ALA A 27 -2.72 6.37 -0.49
CA ALA A 27 -1.53 5.59 -0.15
C ALA A 27 -0.25 6.27 -0.64
N ILE A 28 -0.21 6.70 -1.90
CA ILE A 28 0.93 7.44 -2.46
C ILE A 28 1.10 8.81 -1.80
N THR A 29 0.02 9.50 -1.48
CA THR A 29 0.07 10.80 -0.78
C THR A 29 0.69 10.65 0.61
N TRP A 30 0.32 9.60 1.34
CA TRP A 30 0.90 9.27 2.64
C TRP A 30 2.34 8.80 2.51
N PHE A 31 2.66 7.92 1.56
CA PHE A 31 4.02 7.48 1.31
C PHE A 31 4.97 8.67 1.08
N ARG A 32 4.56 9.65 0.27
CA ARG A 32 5.37 10.83 -0.09
C ARG A 32 5.69 11.81 1.04
N ARG A 33 5.05 11.74 2.22
CA ARG A 33 5.34 12.70 3.31
C ARG A 33 6.57 12.33 4.17
N GLY A 34 7.20 11.19 3.92
CA GLY A 34 8.42 10.75 4.63
C GLY A 34 9.45 10.16 3.65
N LEU A 35 10.73 10.28 3.98
CA LEU A 35 11.84 9.79 3.14
C LEU A 35 12.17 8.32 3.39
N ASP A 36 11.75 7.77 4.53
CA ASP A 36 12.10 6.45 5.04
C ASP A 36 10.86 5.60 5.36
N ARG A 37 9.80 5.79 4.57
CA ARG A 37 8.54 5.04 4.68
C ARG A 37 8.57 3.78 3.82
N SER A 38 7.77 2.80 4.24
CA SER A 38 7.49 1.59 3.46
C SER A 38 6.01 1.58 3.07
N ILE A 39 5.70 0.97 1.92
CA ILE A 39 4.34 0.79 1.44
C ILE A 39 4.10 -0.67 1.08
N PHE A 40 3.00 -1.22 1.59
CA PHE A 40 2.62 -2.61 1.43
C PHE A 40 1.27 -2.70 0.72
N VAL A 41 1.05 -3.81 0.04
CA VAL A 41 -0.26 -4.20 -0.49
C VAL A 41 -0.64 -5.58 0.02
N SER A 42 -1.91 -5.75 0.37
CA SER A 42 -2.53 -7.04 0.68
C SER A 42 -3.87 -7.13 -0.05
N VAL A 43 -4.41 -8.34 -0.19
CA VAL A 43 -5.71 -8.56 -0.81
C VAL A 43 -6.64 -9.14 0.24
N TRP A 44 -7.81 -8.53 0.38
CA TRP A 44 -8.84 -8.93 1.34
C TRP A 44 -10.12 -9.34 0.62
N ASP A 45 -10.77 -10.39 1.10
CA ASP A 45 -12.14 -10.74 0.72
C ASP A 45 -13.11 -9.90 1.54
N GLU A 46 -13.76 -8.94 0.90
CA GLU A 46 -14.78 -8.09 1.51
C GLU A 46 -16.20 -8.57 1.21
N GLN A 47 -16.39 -9.86 0.88
CA GLN A 47 -17.74 -10.38 0.64
C GLN A 47 -18.65 -10.20 1.87
N SER A 48 -18.09 -10.26 3.09
CA SER A 48 -18.80 -10.08 4.36
C SER A 48 -18.25 -8.87 5.10
N GLU A 49 -19.05 -7.83 5.28
CA GLU A 49 -18.65 -6.60 5.98
C GLU A 49 -18.26 -6.84 7.46
N ASP A 50 -18.76 -7.92 8.05
CA ASP A 50 -18.45 -8.32 9.43
C ASP A 50 -17.26 -9.30 9.55
N ASP A 51 -16.73 -9.82 8.43
CA ASP A 51 -15.72 -10.88 8.42
C ASP A 51 -14.82 -10.78 7.18
N PHE A 52 -14.01 -9.71 7.14
CA PHE A 52 -13.00 -9.54 6.09
C PHE A 52 -11.88 -10.57 6.25
N LYS A 53 -11.56 -11.28 5.17
CA LYS A 53 -10.55 -12.35 5.17
C LYS A 53 -9.33 -11.97 4.36
N LEU A 54 -8.15 -12.10 4.94
CA LEU A 54 -6.90 -11.93 4.20
C LEU A 54 -6.77 -13.06 3.17
N ILE A 55 -6.65 -12.71 1.89
CA ILE A 55 -6.44 -13.64 0.78
C ILE A 55 -4.93 -13.85 0.54
N THR A 56 -4.15 -12.76 0.56
CA THR A 56 -2.70 -12.80 0.40
C THR A 56 -2.01 -12.05 1.51
N ASP A 57 -0.88 -12.58 1.98
CA ASP A 57 -0.01 -11.88 2.91
C ASP A 57 0.49 -10.54 2.35
N LYS A 58 0.97 -9.66 3.23
CA LYS A 58 1.47 -8.34 2.85
C LYS A 58 2.68 -8.46 1.92
N ILE A 59 2.60 -7.81 0.77
CA ILE A 59 3.69 -7.69 -0.19
C ILE A 59 4.27 -6.29 -0.05
N ASP A 60 5.56 -6.20 0.20
CA ASP A 60 6.30 -4.93 0.17
C ASP A 60 6.43 -4.45 -1.28
N ILE A 61 5.83 -3.29 -1.58
CA ILE A 61 5.88 -2.64 -2.90
C ILE A 61 6.72 -1.36 -2.89
N THR A 62 7.51 -1.13 -1.83
CA THR A 62 8.32 0.08 -1.67
C THR A 62 9.29 0.30 -2.82
N ALA A 63 10.03 -0.75 -3.23
CA ALA A 63 11.03 -0.64 -4.27
C ALA A 63 10.45 -0.23 -5.63
N ILE A 64 9.31 -0.81 -6.03
CA ILE A 64 8.66 -0.48 -7.31
C ILE A 64 8.06 0.94 -7.29
N VAL A 65 7.48 1.36 -6.16
CA VAL A 65 6.94 2.72 -6.01
C VAL A 65 8.07 3.75 -6.04
N LEU A 66 9.19 3.49 -5.37
CA LEU A 66 10.37 4.35 -5.44
C LEU A 66 10.90 4.43 -6.86
N ALA A 67 11.07 3.30 -7.55
CA ALA A 67 11.53 3.26 -8.93
C ALA A 67 10.63 4.05 -9.88
N ALA A 68 9.31 3.99 -9.70
CA ALA A 68 8.36 4.77 -10.51
C ALA A 68 8.53 6.28 -10.27
N ILE A 69 8.67 6.72 -9.01
CA ILE A 69 8.85 8.13 -8.66
C ILE A 69 10.20 8.68 -9.15
N THR A 70 11.27 7.88 -9.04
CA THR A 70 12.61 8.32 -9.45
C THR A 70 12.87 8.17 -10.94
N GLY A 71 12.28 7.16 -11.58
CA GLY A 71 12.41 6.90 -13.02
C GLY A 71 11.75 7.98 -13.88
N GLU A 72 10.73 8.69 -13.36
CA GLU A 72 10.17 9.88 -14.01
C GLU A 72 11.19 11.01 -14.25
N ARG A 73 12.32 11.04 -13.51
CA ARG A 73 13.35 12.08 -13.67
C ARG A 73 14.36 11.83 -14.80
N GLU A 74 14.50 10.60 -15.30
CA GLU A 74 15.49 10.29 -16.35
C GLU A 74 15.02 10.63 -17.77
N TRP A 75 13.72 10.92 -17.95
CA TRP A 75 13.10 11.20 -19.26
C TRP A 75 12.75 12.68 -19.48
N VAL A 76 13.27 13.61 -18.65
CA VAL A 76 13.01 15.06 -18.72
C VAL A 76 14.29 15.84 -19.00
#